data_AF-A0ABD1X4J0-F1
#
_entry.id   AF-A0ABD1X4J0-F1
#
_cell.length_a   1.000
_cell.length_b   1.000
_cell.length_c   1.000
_cell.angle_alpha   90.00
_cell.angle_beta   90.00
_cell.angle_gamma   90.00
#
_symmetry.space_group_name_H-M   'P 1'
#
loop_
_entity.id
_entity.type
_entity.pdbx_description
1 polymer ?
#
loop_
_entity_poly.entity_id
_entity_poly.type
_entity_poly.pdbx_seq_one_letter_code
_entity_poly.pdbx_strand_id
1 'polypeptide(L)'
;MLSCHCIQKEGYVYITCNDAGVDFIHASGSNIHVRYVLGSIDVPDEVKGFFAFDQKVSYEGHFSSILAIQVTELADSVFIGCVVNHAITDGTFFWNFFNAFAEVSRGVNRISRTSDYRRDSVLISSAMLKFPASGPKVSFSGDAPLRERIFSFSRKSIQKLKPVGEF
;
A
#
# COMPACT_ATOMS: atom_id res chain seq x y z
N MET A 1 -3.99 -16.11 -9.06
CA MET A 1 -4.02 -14.89 -8.23
C MET A 1 -3.59 -15.36 -6.84
N LEU A 2 -2.29 -15.35 -6.56
CA LEU A 2 -1.76 -15.90 -5.30
C LEU A 2 -2.12 -14.93 -4.18
N SER A 3 -3.23 -15.21 -3.49
CA SER A 3 -3.48 -14.59 -2.21
C SER A 3 -2.87 -15.44 -1.14
N CYS A 4 -2.27 -14.78 -0.16
CA CYS A 4 -1.65 -15.47 0.93
C CYS A 4 -2.05 -14.81 2.25
N HIS A 5 -1.98 -15.55 3.35
CA HIS A 5 -2.30 -15.05 4.68
C HIS A 5 -1.07 -15.16 5.58
N CYS A 6 -0.86 -14.16 6.45
CA CYS A 6 0.22 -14.22 7.43
C CYS A 6 -0.20 -15.10 8.61
N ILE A 7 0.52 -16.19 8.83
CA ILE A 7 0.33 -17.09 9.97
C ILE A 7 1.55 -16.99 10.87
N GLN A 8 1.31 -16.84 12.18
CA GLN A 8 2.36 -16.97 13.17
C GLN A 8 2.39 -18.40 13.71
N LYS A 9 3.50 -19.10 13.52
CA LYS A 9 3.73 -20.43 14.09
C LYS A 9 5.09 -20.46 14.74
N GLU A 10 5.13 -20.83 16.02
CA GLU A 10 6.38 -20.97 16.78
C GLU A 10 7.28 -19.73 16.69
N GLY A 11 6.69 -18.52 16.63
CA GLY A 11 7.43 -17.25 16.54
C GLY A 11 7.93 -16.84 15.16
N TYR A 12 7.71 -17.65 14.14
CA TYR A 12 7.94 -17.29 12.74
C TYR A 12 6.64 -16.78 12.11
N VAL A 13 6.77 -15.86 11.17
CA VAL A 13 5.67 -15.38 10.33
C VAL A 13 5.82 -16.01 8.95
N TYR A 14 4.80 -16.74 8.53
CA TYR A 14 4.74 -17.41 7.23
C TYR A 14 3.62 -16.84 6.39
N ILE A 15 3.84 -16.87 5.09
CA ILE A 15 2.85 -16.51 4.10
C ILE A 15 2.30 -17.81 3.52
N THR A 16 1.04 -18.14 3.81
CA THR A 16 0.40 -19.33 3.26
C THR A 16 -0.39 -18.95 2.04
N CYS A 17 0.02 -19.39 0.85
CA CYS A 17 -0.71 -19.11 -0.39
C CYS A 17 -1.82 -20.14 -0.59
N ASN A 18 -3.00 -19.78 -0.11
CA ASN A 18 -4.19 -20.64 -0.01
C ASN A 18 -5.33 -20.18 -0.92
N ASP A 19 -5.05 -19.25 -1.85
CA ASP A 19 -6.03 -18.69 -2.77
C ASP A 19 -7.27 -18.08 -2.08
N ALA A 20 -7.14 -17.60 -0.84
CA ALA A 20 -8.24 -16.97 -0.09
C ALA A 20 -8.77 -15.66 -0.73
N GLY A 21 -8.12 -15.18 -1.78
CA GLY A 21 -8.51 -13.96 -2.50
C GLY A 21 -7.97 -12.69 -1.86
N VAL A 22 -8.23 -11.57 -2.54
CA VAL A 22 -7.86 -10.22 -2.08
C VAL A 22 -9.15 -9.47 -1.78
N ASP A 23 -9.09 -8.48 -0.89
CA ASP A 23 -10.26 -7.63 -0.66
C ASP A 23 -10.44 -6.72 -1.87
N PHE A 24 -11.58 -6.87 -2.56
CA PHE A 24 -11.96 -6.01 -3.68
C PHE A 24 -13.25 -5.27 -3.30
N ILE A 25 -13.09 -3.98 -3.00
CA ILE A 25 -14.14 -3.15 -2.41
C ILE A 25 -14.63 -2.16 -3.46
N HIS A 26 -15.94 -2.04 -3.59
CA HIS A 26 -16.58 -0.99 -4.38
C HIS A 26 -17.21 0.03 -3.43
N ALA A 27 -17.00 1.31 -3.68
CA ALA A 27 -17.54 2.40 -2.88
C ALA A 27 -18.09 3.52 -3.78
N SER A 28 -19.02 4.30 -3.25
CA SER A 28 -19.59 5.47 -3.93
C SER A 28 -19.24 6.75 -3.18
N GLY A 29 -18.65 7.69 -3.89
CA GLY A 29 -18.36 9.06 -3.48
C GLY A 29 -19.04 10.05 -4.43
N SER A 30 -20.32 9.84 -4.74
CA SER A 30 -21.06 10.60 -5.76
C SER A 30 -21.18 12.10 -5.48
N ASN A 31 -20.88 12.54 -4.27
CA ASN A 31 -20.83 13.95 -3.86
C ASN A 31 -19.43 14.58 -3.98
N ILE A 32 -18.41 13.78 -4.32
CA ILE A 32 -17.01 14.20 -4.37
C ILE A 32 -16.59 14.30 -5.84
N HIS A 33 -16.05 15.46 -6.22
CA HIS A 33 -15.50 15.68 -7.55
C HIS A 33 -13.99 15.54 -7.56
N VAL A 34 -13.41 15.06 -8.67
CA VAL A 34 -11.95 14.90 -8.81
C VAL A 34 -11.17 16.20 -8.57
N ARG A 35 -11.75 17.35 -8.95
CA ARG A 35 -11.15 18.68 -8.75
C ARG A 35 -10.92 19.02 -7.28
N TYR A 36 -11.76 18.47 -6.39
CA TYR A 36 -11.62 18.69 -4.95
C TYR A 36 -10.43 17.89 -4.40
N VAL A 37 -10.29 16.64 -4.86
CA VAL A 37 -9.18 15.75 -4.50
C VAL A 37 -7.83 16.30 -4.98
N LEU A 38 -7.77 16.80 -6.22
CA LEU A 38 -6.50 17.24 -6.84
C LEU A 38 -6.18 18.73 -6.63
N GLY A 39 -7.17 19.55 -6.30
CA GLY A 39 -7.04 21.02 -6.27
C GLY A 39 -6.55 21.58 -4.93
N SER A 40 -6.54 20.77 -3.87
CA SER A 40 -6.17 21.22 -2.53
C SER A 40 -4.65 21.16 -2.30
N ILE A 41 -4.14 22.09 -1.49
CA ILE A 41 -2.75 22.04 -0.99
C ILE A 41 -2.60 21.03 0.15
N ASP A 42 -3.68 20.73 0.85
CA ASP A 42 -3.76 19.72 1.90
C ASP A 42 -4.49 18.49 1.34
N VAL A 43 -4.12 17.30 1.77
CA VAL A 43 -4.85 16.08 1.40
C VAL A 43 -6.25 16.16 2.03
N PRO A 44 -7.35 16.13 1.25
CA PRO A 44 -8.69 16.16 1.83
C PRO A 44 -8.96 14.92 2.67
N ASP A 45 -9.70 15.07 3.77
CA ASP A 45 -9.97 13.97 4.71
C ASP A 45 -10.76 12.83 4.05
N GLU A 46 -11.59 13.14 3.05
CA GLU A 46 -12.34 12.17 2.26
C GLU A 46 -11.42 11.15 1.56
N VAL A 47 -10.18 11.55 1.25
CA VAL A 47 -9.20 10.66 0.61
C VAL A 47 -8.87 9.46 1.49
N LYS A 48 -8.91 9.60 2.83
CA LYS A 48 -8.70 8.50 3.77
C LYS A 48 -9.76 7.40 3.58
N GLY A 49 -11.00 7.79 3.28
CA GLY A 49 -12.10 6.87 2.98
C GLY A 49 -11.97 6.17 1.62
N PHE A 50 -11.00 6.54 0.78
CA PHE A 50 -10.78 5.90 -0.52
C PHE A 50 -9.84 4.70 -0.46
N PHE A 51 -9.31 4.39 0.73
CA PHE A 51 -8.41 3.26 0.96
C PHE A 51 -9.02 2.31 2.00
N ALA A 52 -8.86 1.01 1.76
CA ALA A 52 -9.16 0.00 2.76
C ALA A 52 -8.15 0.06 3.91
N PHE A 53 -8.51 -0.46 5.08
CA PHE A 53 -7.60 -0.59 6.23
C PHE A 53 -6.99 0.73 6.74
N ASP A 54 -7.68 1.86 6.55
CA ASP A 54 -7.28 3.11 7.19
C ASP A 54 -7.03 2.90 8.69
N GLN A 55 -6.01 3.59 9.21
CA GLN A 55 -5.55 3.51 10.61
C GLN A 55 -5.04 2.15 11.11
N LYS A 56 -4.96 1.10 10.28
CA LYS A 56 -4.30 -0.14 10.70
C LYS A 56 -2.81 0.08 10.88
N VAL A 57 -2.29 -0.20 12.07
CA VAL A 57 -0.87 0.01 12.40
C VAL A 57 -0.17 -1.30 12.67
N SER A 58 0.99 -1.49 12.03
CA SER A 58 1.98 -2.51 12.38
C SER A 58 1.39 -3.93 12.47
N TYR A 59 1.24 -4.46 13.68
CA TYR A 59 0.86 -5.85 13.94
C TYR A 59 -0.56 -6.18 13.49
N GLU A 60 -1.47 -5.21 13.45
CA GLU A 60 -2.86 -5.40 12.99
C GLU A 60 -2.95 -5.85 11.52
N GLY A 61 -1.92 -5.50 10.73
CA GLY A 61 -1.79 -5.95 9.35
C GLY A 61 -1.56 -7.47 9.20
N HIS A 62 -1.11 -8.19 10.25
CA HIS A 62 -0.89 -9.64 10.18
C HIS A 62 -2.17 -10.41 9.88
N PHE A 63 -3.29 -9.98 10.43
CA PHE A 63 -4.56 -10.71 10.32
C PHE A 63 -5.45 -10.15 9.21
N SER A 64 -4.93 -9.20 8.44
CA SER A 64 -5.64 -8.57 7.32
C SER A 64 -5.31 -9.28 6.00
N SER A 65 -6.11 -9.04 4.96
CA SER A 65 -5.71 -9.43 3.61
C SER A 65 -4.36 -8.77 3.27
N ILE A 66 -3.47 -9.50 2.59
CA ILE A 66 -2.18 -8.96 2.13
C ILE A 66 -2.37 -7.79 1.17
N LEU A 67 -3.44 -7.84 0.37
CA LEU A 67 -3.79 -6.84 -0.63
C LEU A 67 -5.28 -6.51 -0.52
N ALA A 68 -5.59 -5.22 -0.55
CA ALA A 68 -6.93 -4.71 -0.73
C ALA A 68 -6.92 -3.66 -1.85
N ILE A 69 -7.88 -3.76 -2.77
CA ILE A 69 -8.14 -2.80 -3.83
C ILE A 69 -9.53 -2.23 -3.60
N GLN A 70 -9.61 -0.91 -3.49
CA GLN A 70 -10.87 -0.20 -3.42
C GLN A 70 -11.09 0.63 -4.68
N VAL A 71 -12.22 0.42 -5.34
CA VAL A 71 -12.68 1.22 -6.48
C VAL A 71 -13.80 2.13 -5.96
N THR A 72 -13.49 3.42 -5.87
CA THR A 72 -14.46 4.45 -5.46
C THR A 72 -14.93 5.21 -6.68
N GLU A 73 -16.22 5.12 -6.99
CA GLU A 73 -16.86 5.94 -8.04
C GLU A 73 -17.14 7.34 -7.49
N LEU A 74 -16.48 8.33 -8.07
CA LEU A 74 -16.68 9.75 -7.76
C LEU A 74 -17.74 10.34 -8.69
N ALA A 75 -18.15 11.59 -8.43
CA ALA A 75 -19.18 12.27 -9.23
C ALA A 75 -18.84 12.35 -10.73
N ASP A 76 -17.55 12.43 -11.06
CA ASP A 76 -17.04 12.69 -12.41
C ASP A 76 -15.81 11.83 -12.78
N SER A 77 -15.47 10.82 -11.96
CA SER A 77 -14.26 10.01 -12.15
C SER A 77 -14.28 8.73 -11.30
N VAL A 78 -13.20 7.97 -11.36
CA VAL A 78 -12.98 6.80 -10.50
C VAL A 78 -11.65 6.95 -9.77
N PHE A 79 -11.64 6.66 -8.48
CA PHE A 79 -10.43 6.54 -7.68
C PHE A 79 -10.16 5.07 -7.38
N ILE A 80 -8.91 4.61 -7.60
CA ILE A 80 -8.49 3.24 -7.30
C ILE A 80 -7.48 3.32 -6.15
N GLY A 81 -7.94 3.02 -4.94
CA GLY A 81 -7.12 2.88 -3.75
C GLY A 81 -6.53 1.47 -3.68
N CYS A 82 -5.27 1.36 -3.28
CA CYS A 82 -4.61 0.06 -3.13
C CYS A 82 -3.77 0.06 -1.87
N VAL A 83 -3.97 -0.96 -1.04
CA VAL A 83 -3.29 -1.15 0.23
C VAL A 83 -2.66 -2.52 0.25
N VAL A 84 -1.38 -2.57 0.61
CA VAL A 84 -0.60 -3.80 0.66
C VAL A 84 0.16 -3.88 1.98
N ASN A 85 0.30 -5.09 2.52
CA ASN A 85 1.09 -5.30 3.72
C ASN A 85 2.59 -5.10 3.43
N HIS A 86 3.16 -4.01 3.96
CA HIS A 86 4.54 -3.60 3.71
C HIS A 86 5.60 -4.56 4.31
N ALA A 87 5.22 -5.48 5.21
CA ALA A 87 6.12 -6.54 5.67
C ALA A 87 6.50 -7.52 4.53
N ILE A 88 5.71 -7.53 3.46
CA ILE A 88 5.84 -8.49 2.35
C ILE A 88 6.33 -7.79 1.09
N THR A 89 6.02 -6.51 0.91
CA THR A 89 6.27 -5.80 -0.34
C THR A 89 6.96 -4.48 -0.11
N ASP A 90 7.80 -4.08 -1.06
CA ASP A 90 8.31 -2.72 -1.17
C ASP A 90 7.65 -1.98 -2.35
N GLY A 91 7.98 -0.70 -2.53
CA GLY A 91 7.46 0.10 -3.64
C GLY A 91 7.82 -0.45 -5.02
N THR A 92 8.92 -1.18 -5.16
CA THR A 92 9.32 -1.79 -6.45
C THR A 92 8.41 -2.96 -6.79
N PHE A 93 8.15 -3.84 -5.82
CA PHE A 93 7.20 -4.93 -5.96
C PHE A 93 5.80 -4.38 -6.29
N PHE A 94 5.38 -3.34 -5.59
CA PHE A 94 4.09 -2.70 -5.82
C PHE A 94 3.93 -2.22 -7.27
N TRP A 95 4.92 -1.52 -7.82
CA TRP A 95 4.89 -1.10 -9.23
C TRP A 95 4.89 -2.26 -10.22
N ASN A 96 5.64 -3.34 -9.94
CA ASN A 96 5.62 -4.52 -10.78
C ASN A 96 4.21 -5.17 -10.81
N PHE A 97 3.53 -5.25 -9.66
CA PHE A 97 2.15 -5.73 -9.58
C PHE A 97 1.21 -4.86 -10.43
N PHE A 98 1.25 -3.53 -10.29
CA PHE A 98 0.39 -2.63 -11.07
C PHE A 98 0.62 -2.71 -12.57
N ASN A 99 1.88 -2.82 -12.99
CA ASN A 99 2.21 -2.97 -14.40
C ASN A 99 1.64 -4.29 -14.96
N ALA A 100 1.84 -5.40 -14.25
CA ALA A 100 1.29 -6.70 -14.64
C ALA A 100 -0.25 -6.67 -14.67
N PHE A 101 -0.89 -6.06 -13.66
CA PHE A 101 -2.34 -5.88 -13.61
C PHE A 101 -2.86 -5.09 -14.81
N ALA A 102 -2.18 -4.00 -15.18
CA ALA A 102 -2.53 -3.18 -16.34
C ALA A 102 -2.32 -3.93 -17.67
N GLU A 103 -1.27 -4.76 -17.79
CA GLU A 103 -1.04 -5.61 -18.97
C GLU A 103 -2.15 -6.65 -19.14
N VAL A 104 -2.49 -7.35 -18.06
CA VAL A 104 -3.58 -8.35 -18.07
C VAL A 104 -4.91 -7.68 -18.40
N SER A 105 -5.19 -6.51 -17.82
CA SER A 105 -6.41 -5.73 -18.08
C SER A 105 -6.53 -5.27 -19.54
N ARG A 106 -5.40 -5.07 -20.23
CA ARG A 106 -5.36 -4.78 -21.67
C ARG A 106 -5.46 -6.02 -22.56
N GLY A 107 -5.54 -7.22 -21.98
CA GLY A 107 -5.61 -8.47 -22.74
C GLY A 107 -4.27 -8.92 -23.33
N VAL A 108 -3.14 -8.51 -22.75
CA VAL A 108 -1.82 -9.00 -23.20
C VAL A 108 -1.67 -10.47 -22.82
N ASN A 109 -1.29 -11.31 -23.79
CA ASN A 109 -1.17 -12.77 -23.60
C ASN A 109 -0.06 -13.21 -22.64
N ARG A 110 0.95 -12.36 -22.43
CA ARG A 110 2.09 -12.63 -21.54
C ARG A 110 2.57 -11.33 -20.92
N ILE A 111 2.63 -11.29 -19.59
CA ILE A 111 3.17 -10.16 -18.83
C ILE A 111 4.66 -9.96 -19.14
N SER A 112 5.10 -8.70 -19.22
CA SER A 112 6.48 -8.37 -19.63
C SER A 112 7.51 -8.72 -18.55
N ARG A 113 7.11 -8.66 -17.28
CA ARG A 113 7.96 -9.00 -16.13
C ARG A 113 7.25 -9.97 -15.21
N THR A 114 7.87 -11.13 -15.01
CA THR A 114 7.41 -12.12 -14.04
C THR A 114 8.01 -11.82 -12.67
N SER A 115 7.20 -11.95 -11.62
CA SER A 115 7.66 -11.80 -10.23
C SER A 115 8.44 -13.04 -9.78
N ASP A 116 9.51 -12.82 -9.03
CA ASP A 116 10.18 -13.86 -8.24
C ASP A 116 9.72 -13.74 -6.79
N TYR A 117 9.19 -14.81 -6.23
CA TYR A 117 8.64 -14.85 -4.88
C TYR A 117 9.60 -15.48 -3.86
N ARG A 118 10.77 -15.95 -4.31
CA ARG A 118 11.77 -16.53 -3.41
C ARG A 118 12.29 -15.46 -2.46
N ARG A 119 12.36 -15.83 -1.18
CA ARG A 119 12.93 -15.00 -0.11
C ARG A 119 14.23 -15.61 0.36
N ASP A 120 15.12 -15.90 -0.56
CA ASP A 120 16.45 -16.44 -0.26
C ASP A 120 17.42 -15.26 -0.25
N SER A 121 17.71 -14.73 0.93
CA SER A 121 18.61 -13.59 1.11
C SER A 121 19.51 -13.80 2.32
N VAL A 122 20.79 -13.41 2.19
CA VAL A 122 21.76 -13.39 3.29
C VAL A 122 21.35 -12.45 4.43
N LEU A 123 20.42 -11.54 4.18
CA LEU A 123 19.87 -10.61 5.17
C LEU A 123 18.74 -11.24 6.00
N ILE A 124 18.27 -12.44 5.64
CA ILE A 124 17.22 -13.13 6.39
C ILE A 124 17.89 -13.89 7.53
N SER A 125 17.66 -13.37 8.74
CA SER A 125 18.14 -13.96 9.98
C SER A 125 17.25 -15.13 10.41
N SER A 126 17.85 -16.17 10.97
CA SER A 126 17.13 -17.25 11.67
C SER A 126 16.65 -16.84 13.07
N ALA A 127 17.01 -15.64 13.53
CA ALA A 127 16.62 -15.12 14.83
C ALA A 127 15.10 -14.95 14.92
N MET A 128 14.54 -15.44 16.02
CA MET A 128 13.10 -15.47 16.24
C MET A 128 12.69 -14.34 17.19
N LEU A 129 11.88 -13.41 16.68
CA LEU A 129 11.30 -12.34 17.48
C LEU A 129 10.01 -12.83 18.13
N LYS A 130 10.04 -12.98 19.46
CA LYS A 130 8.86 -13.34 20.24
C LYS A 130 8.04 -12.08 20.50
N PHE A 131 6.80 -12.06 20.02
CA PHE A 131 5.80 -11.06 20.39
C PHE A 131 4.86 -11.63 21.47
N PRO A 132 4.33 -10.81 22.38
CA PRO A 132 3.23 -11.22 23.24
C PRO A 132 2.00 -11.53 22.38
N ALA A 133 1.06 -12.33 22.89
CA ALA A 133 -0.16 -12.71 22.14
C ALA A 133 -0.98 -11.49 21.68
N SER A 134 -0.93 -10.39 22.43
CA SER A 134 -1.55 -9.10 22.09
C SER A 134 -0.80 -8.30 21.02
N GLY A 135 0.35 -8.77 20.54
CA GLY A 135 1.24 -8.03 19.65
C GLY A 135 2.05 -6.92 20.34
N PRO A 136 3.02 -6.32 19.63
CA PRO A 136 3.77 -5.17 20.12
C PRO A 136 2.84 -3.97 20.33
N LYS A 137 3.05 -3.25 21.43
CA LYS A 137 2.30 -2.02 21.73
C LYS A 137 2.83 -0.86 20.89
N VAL A 138 1.92 -0.13 20.25
CA VAL A 138 2.25 1.10 19.53
C VAL A 138 2.75 2.16 20.54
N SER A 139 3.88 2.79 20.24
CA SER A 139 4.55 3.77 21.12
C SER A 139 4.18 5.23 20.81
N PHE A 140 3.26 5.46 19.88
CA PHE A 140 2.82 6.78 19.44
C PHE A 140 1.29 6.89 19.51
N SER A 141 0.79 8.12 19.51
CA SER A 141 -0.64 8.41 19.46
C SER A 141 -1.14 8.31 18.02
N GLY A 142 -1.72 7.17 17.63
CA GLY A 142 -2.30 6.98 16.31
C GLY A 142 -3.44 7.96 16.01
N ASP A 143 -4.20 8.33 17.04
CA ASP A 143 -5.37 9.20 16.92
C ASP A 143 -5.04 10.71 17.01
N ALA A 144 -3.75 11.05 17.06
CA ALA A 144 -3.37 12.47 17.08
C ALA A 144 -3.81 13.14 15.77
N PRO A 145 -4.34 14.37 15.81
CA PRO A 145 -4.73 15.07 14.60
C PRO A 145 -3.51 15.34 13.72
N LEU A 146 -3.55 14.83 12.49
CA LEU A 146 -2.49 15.01 11.49
C LEU A 146 -3.00 15.89 10.35
N ARG A 147 -2.14 16.79 9.89
CA ARG A 147 -2.36 17.58 8.67
C ARG A 147 -1.37 17.10 7.61
N GLU A 148 -1.90 16.56 6.53
CA GLU A 148 -1.12 16.10 5.39
C GLU A 148 -1.11 17.19 4.32
N ARG A 149 0.09 17.65 3.92
CA ARG A 149 0.25 18.74 2.96
C ARG A 149 1.07 18.30 1.75
N ILE A 150 0.61 18.69 0.57
CA ILE A 150 1.25 18.41 -0.71
C ILE A 150 2.19 19.57 -1.05
N PHE A 151 3.48 19.25 -1.20
CA PHE A 151 4.50 20.21 -1.63
C PHE A 151 4.93 19.90 -3.06
N SER A 152 4.60 20.79 -3.98
CA SER A 152 4.92 20.63 -5.41
C SER A 152 6.20 21.38 -5.77
N PHE A 153 7.20 20.65 -6.25
CA PHE A 153 8.47 21.22 -6.71
C PHE A 153 8.49 21.33 -8.24
N SER A 154 8.48 22.55 -8.75
CA SER A 154 8.62 22.78 -10.19
C SER A 154 10.01 22.36 -10.69
N ARG A 155 10.14 22.06 -11.99
CA ARG A 155 11.44 21.81 -12.64
C ARG A 155 12.45 22.93 -12.34
N LYS A 156 12.02 24.20 -12.40
CA LYS A 156 12.84 25.37 -12.10
C LYS A 156 13.31 25.38 -10.64
N SER A 157 12.44 25.01 -9.70
CA SER A 157 12.78 24.91 -8.27
C SER A 157 13.81 23.80 -8.02
N ILE A 158 13.61 22.63 -8.62
CA ILE A 158 14.54 21.49 -8.52
C ILE A 158 15.91 21.87 -9.12
N GLN A 159 15.95 22.52 -10.28
CA GLN A 159 17.20 22.97 -10.91
C GLN A 159 17.98 23.97 -10.06
N LYS A 160 17.31 24.79 -9.24
CA LYS A 160 17.97 25.68 -8.28
C LYS A 160 18.51 24.94 -7.05
N LEU A 161 17.90 23.81 -6.67
CA LEU A 161 18.34 23.01 -5.52
C LEU A 161 19.54 22.11 -5.85
N LYS A 162 19.65 21.63 -7.09
CA LYS A 162 20.74 20.73 -7.51
C LYS A 162 22.16 21.25 -7.24
N PRO A 163 22.52 22.52 -7.55
CA PRO A 163 23.86 23.05 -7.32
C PRO A 163 24.22 23.17 -5.82
N VAL A 164 23.22 23.15 -4.93
CA VAL A 164 23.42 23.26 -3.47
C VAL A 164 23.81 21.90 -2.85
N GLY A 165 23.65 20.80 -3.59
CA GLY A 165 23.99 19.44 -3.16
C GLY A 165 25.32 18.91 -3.70
N GLU A 166 26.11 19.74 -4.37
CA GLU A 166 27.48 19.39 -4.77
C GLU A 166 28.43 19.67 -3.58
N PHE A 167 28.75 18.61 -2.83
CA PHE A 167 29.91 18.54 -1.94
C PHE A 167 30.98 17.66 -2.58
#